data_AF-A0A8C4Y0V5-F1
#
_entry.id   AF-A0A8C4Y0V5-F1
#
_cell.length_a   1.000
_cell.length_b   1.000
_cell.length_c   1.000
_cell.angle_alpha   90.00
_cell.angle_beta   90.00
_cell.angle_gamma   90.00
#
_symmetry.space_group_name_H-M   'P 1'
#
loop_
_entity.id
_entity.type
_entity.pdbx_description
1 polymer ?
#
loop_
_entity_poly.entity_id
_entity_poly.type
_entity_poly.pdbx_seq_one_letter_code
_entity_poly.pdbx_strand_id
1 'polypeptide(L)'
;MLARWLSETQPGIQCLLSPFSALVSRVTLPPPLLLLCPTELFPQMSFSSDGPCHPECGNKGCDGPTADQCLNCIHYSLGSVKAGRVCVSSCPSGYFGENASRRCRRCQKACETCTGRGRNQCTSCQRGFYHHQETNACVVFCPAGFYADESKDVNRLQIGCLPECQPGMHFSKETRKCERCHASCQTCVGPGKEACIQCAKDFHLHEWRCVPACSQGFYPEAVPGLPYKVCTRCDDSCSACEGSRDNCVKCKEGFNLRIGSCITNVTCMDAFKTLCEIVKSKKLCEMKLFVQLCCQTCRMAG
;
A
#
# COMPACT_ATOMS: atom_id res chain seq x y z
N MET A 1 -5.16 50.67 39.21
CA MET A 1 -3.97 51.42 39.66
C MET A 1 -3.25 51.97 38.42
N LEU A 2 -2.45 53.04 38.58
CA LEU A 2 -1.24 53.47 37.82
C LEU A 2 -0.93 52.82 36.45
N ALA A 3 -0.43 53.47 35.38
CA ALA A 3 -0.05 54.87 35.05
C ALA A 3 0.48 54.89 33.57
N ARG A 4 0.71 56.00 32.82
CA ARG A 4 0.25 57.41 32.77
C ARG A 4 0.90 58.10 31.53
N TRP A 5 0.11 58.74 30.64
CA TRP A 5 0.55 59.74 29.60
C TRP A 5 1.50 59.19 28.49
N LEU A 6 1.82 59.82 27.33
CA LEU A 6 1.38 60.97 26.47
C LEU A 6 2.04 60.76 25.05
N SER A 7 1.85 61.49 23.92
CA SER A 7 1.03 62.64 23.48
C SER A 7 0.79 62.62 21.92
N GLU A 8 0.27 63.74 21.37
CA GLU A 8 0.45 64.38 20.03
C GLU A 8 1.04 63.58 18.83
N THR A 9 0.52 63.65 17.59
CA THR A 9 -0.11 64.77 16.84
C THR A 9 -1.24 64.33 15.87
N GLN A 10 -2.07 65.29 15.42
CA GLN A 10 -3.09 65.21 14.33
C GLN A 10 -2.55 65.84 13.01
N PRO A 11 -3.30 65.91 11.88
CA PRO A 11 -4.40 65.07 11.33
C PRO A 11 -4.03 64.51 9.91
N GLY A 12 -4.86 63.82 9.12
CA GLY A 12 -6.21 63.26 9.24
C GLY A 12 -6.88 63.09 7.85
N ILE A 13 -7.89 62.19 7.72
CA ILE A 13 -8.76 61.99 6.51
C ILE A 13 -7.98 61.56 5.24
N GLN A 14 -7.92 60.30 4.80
CA GLN A 14 -8.79 59.14 4.97
C GLN A 14 -10.18 59.26 4.31
N CYS A 15 -10.25 59.05 2.99
CA CYS A 15 -11.50 58.72 2.30
C CYS A 15 -11.81 57.23 2.47
N LEU A 16 -12.82 56.91 3.30
CA LEU A 16 -13.27 55.55 3.56
C LEU A 16 -14.11 55.00 2.39
N LEU A 17 -13.87 53.74 2.02
CA LEU A 17 -14.83 52.94 1.26
C LEU A 17 -15.94 52.45 2.20
N SER A 18 -17.20 52.72 1.87
CA SER A 18 -18.37 52.07 2.49
C SER A 18 -19.58 52.12 1.53
N PRO A 19 -20.39 51.04 1.36
CA PRO A 19 -21.37 50.94 0.27
C PRO A 19 -22.84 51.02 0.74
N PHE A 20 -23.69 51.78 0.04
CA PHE A 20 -25.15 51.68 0.17
C PHE A 20 -25.89 51.98 -1.15
N SER A 21 -27.05 51.32 -1.30
CA SER A 21 -28.19 51.55 -2.24
C SER A 21 -28.04 52.64 -3.32
N ALA A 22 -28.07 52.35 -4.64
CA ALA A 22 -29.15 51.75 -5.46
C ALA A 22 -30.18 52.77 -6.05
N LEU A 23 -30.78 52.38 -7.18
CA LEU A 23 -31.74 53.12 -8.05
C LEU A 23 -31.24 54.33 -8.86
N VAL A 24 -31.01 54.05 -10.16
CA VAL A 24 -31.64 54.70 -11.33
C VAL A 24 -31.99 56.20 -11.24
N SER A 25 -31.32 57.00 -12.08
CA SER A 25 -31.97 57.94 -13.00
C SER A 25 -31.09 58.28 -14.20
N ARG A 26 -31.71 58.53 -15.36
CA ARG A 26 -31.02 59.00 -16.57
C ARG A 26 -30.85 60.52 -16.53
N VAL A 27 -29.66 61.02 -16.85
CA VAL A 27 -29.49 62.40 -17.32
C VAL A 27 -28.70 62.37 -18.63
N THR A 28 -29.43 62.43 -19.75
CA THR A 28 -28.89 62.64 -21.09
C THR A 28 -29.12 64.09 -21.49
N LEU A 29 -28.07 64.90 -21.61
CA LEU A 29 -28.02 66.25 -22.19
C LEU A 29 -26.54 66.54 -22.60
N PRO A 30 -26.20 67.60 -23.37
CA PRO A 30 -25.38 67.42 -24.57
C PRO A 30 -24.03 68.16 -24.53
N PRO A 31 -23.16 67.98 -25.56
CA PRO A 31 -22.17 68.99 -25.92
C PRO A 31 -22.86 70.28 -26.42
N PRO A 32 -22.17 71.44 -26.48
CA PRO A 32 -20.74 71.65 -26.19
C PRO A 32 -20.49 72.63 -25.02
N LEU A 33 -19.25 72.62 -24.51
CA LEU A 33 -18.52 73.83 -24.07
C LEU A 33 -17.05 73.47 -23.81
N LEU A 34 -16.19 73.79 -24.77
CA LEU A 34 -14.74 73.87 -24.57
C LEU A 34 -14.37 75.24 -24.01
N LEU A 35 -13.16 75.34 -23.44
CA LEU A 35 -12.58 76.52 -22.77
C LEU A 35 -13.22 76.74 -21.37
N LEU A 36 -12.48 76.89 -20.27
CA LEU A 36 -11.06 77.22 -20.11
C LEU A 36 -10.36 76.31 -19.08
N CYS A 37 -9.26 75.67 -19.48
CA CYS A 37 -8.15 75.29 -18.58
C CYS A 37 -6.84 75.73 -19.25
N PRO A 38 -5.91 76.38 -18.53
CA PRO A 38 -4.68 76.92 -19.12
C PRO A 38 -3.70 75.82 -19.54
N THR A 39 -3.03 76.01 -20.67
CA THR A 39 -2.05 75.06 -21.24
C THR A 39 -0.69 75.05 -20.55
N GLU A 40 -0.41 76.06 -19.73
CA GLU A 40 0.93 76.35 -19.20
C GLU A 40 1.24 75.69 -17.86
N LEU A 41 1.00 74.38 -17.75
CA LEU A 41 1.61 73.56 -16.70
C LEU A 41 1.80 72.09 -17.12
N PHE A 42 2.47 71.87 -18.25
CA PHE A 42 2.98 70.55 -18.68
C PHE A 42 4.48 70.37 -18.34
N PRO A 43 4.87 70.02 -17.09
CA PRO A 43 6.16 69.40 -16.84
C PRO A 43 6.11 67.96 -17.38
N GLN A 44 6.31 67.82 -18.69
CA GLN A 44 6.36 66.56 -19.46
C GLN A 44 5.53 65.42 -18.86
N MET A 45 4.22 65.40 -19.10
CA MET A 45 3.42 64.19 -18.92
C MET A 45 3.88 63.13 -19.92
N SER A 46 4.89 62.36 -19.51
CA SER A 46 5.09 61.01 -20.01
C SER A 46 3.80 60.24 -19.82
N PHE A 47 3.14 59.88 -20.92
CA PHE A 47 2.15 58.79 -20.89
C PHE A 47 2.90 57.49 -20.64
N SER A 48 3.26 57.24 -19.37
CA SER A 48 3.57 55.90 -18.89
C SER A 48 2.27 55.11 -18.89
N SER A 49 1.93 54.55 -20.06
CA SER A 49 0.85 53.59 -20.28
C SER A 49 1.10 52.27 -19.54
N ASP A 50 2.28 52.12 -18.97
CA ASP A 50 2.69 51.02 -18.12
C ASP A 50 1.91 51.04 -16.80
N GLY A 51 0.93 50.15 -16.70
CA GLY A 51 0.44 49.70 -15.40
C GLY A 51 1.59 49.07 -14.58
N PRO A 52 1.42 48.89 -13.26
CA PRO A 52 2.48 48.35 -12.41
C PRO A 52 2.99 47.01 -12.97
N CYS A 53 4.31 46.90 -13.16
CA CYS A 53 4.96 45.67 -13.61
C CYS A 53 4.55 44.46 -12.77
N HIS A 54 4.51 43.29 -13.40
CA HIS A 54 4.26 42.03 -12.69
C HIS A 54 5.21 41.88 -11.49
N PRO A 55 4.76 41.43 -10.29
CA PRO A 55 5.59 41.41 -9.08
C PRO A 55 6.83 40.50 -9.12
N GLU A 56 6.96 39.66 -10.15
CA GLU A 56 8.17 38.87 -10.41
C GLU A 56 9.22 39.59 -11.30
N CYS A 57 8.87 40.74 -11.88
CA CYS A 57 9.82 41.59 -12.61
C CYS A 57 10.82 42.23 -11.65
N GLY A 58 12.10 42.22 -12.01
CA GLY A 58 13.16 42.82 -11.21
C GLY A 58 13.45 44.29 -11.56
N ASN A 59 14.51 44.80 -10.94
CA ASN A 59 14.91 46.23 -10.96
C ASN A 59 15.28 46.81 -12.34
N LYS A 60 15.10 46.08 -13.46
CA LYS A 60 15.25 46.64 -14.82
C LYS A 60 13.93 47.09 -15.45
N GLY A 61 12.80 46.84 -14.79
CA GLY A 61 11.47 47.17 -15.32
C GLY A 61 10.87 46.11 -16.23
N CYS A 62 9.83 46.51 -16.94
CA CYS A 62 9.04 45.67 -17.83
C CYS A 62 8.60 46.46 -19.07
N ASP A 63 8.30 45.75 -20.15
CA ASP A 63 7.69 46.29 -21.38
C ASP A 63 6.15 46.17 -21.36
N GLY A 64 5.57 45.91 -20.17
CA GLY A 64 4.14 45.69 -19.95
C GLY A 64 3.81 44.89 -18.68
N PRO A 65 2.52 44.74 -18.33
CA PRO A 65 2.09 44.28 -17.00
C PRO A 65 2.17 42.76 -16.75
N THR A 66 2.54 41.95 -17.74
CA THR A 66 2.53 40.47 -17.64
C THR A 66 3.90 39.88 -17.30
N ALA A 67 3.91 38.67 -16.73
CA ALA A 67 5.12 38.02 -16.21
C ALA A 67 6.16 37.65 -17.28
N ASP A 68 5.77 37.64 -18.56
CA ASP A 68 6.63 37.43 -19.72
C ASP A 68 7.23 38.71 -20.32
N GLN A 69 6.68 39.87 -19.95
CA GLN A 69 7.14 41.21 -20.38
C GLN A 69 8.21 41.81 -19.45
N CYS A 70 8.71 41.05 -18.48
CA CYS A 70 9.78 41.47 -17.56
C CYS A 70 11.18 41.45 -18.21
N LEU A 71 11.91 42.57 -18.16
CA LEU A 71 13.28 42.66 -18.67
C LEU A 71 14.27 41.79 -17.87
N ASN A 72 14.05 41.66 -16.55
CA ASN A 72 14.67 40.65 -15.69
C ASN A 72 13.67 40.10 -14.65
N CYS A 73 13.98 38.92 -14.09
CA CYS A 73 13.18 38.32 -13.02
C CYS A 73 13.84 38.54 -11.64
N ILE A 74 13.04 38.59 -10.58
CA ILE A 74 13.53 38.51 -9.19
C ILE A 74 14.02 37.10 -8.88
N HIS A 75 13.14 36.11 -8.98
CA HIS A 75 13.41 34.72 -8.62
C HIS A 75 13.98 33.91 -9.79
N TYR A 76 13.14 33.31 -10.64
CA TYR A 76 13.57 32.46 -11.74
C TYR A 76 12.96 32.87 -13.08
N SER A 77 13.75 32.70 -14.14
CA SER A 77 13.26 32.69 -15.52
C SER A 77 12.86 31.27 -15.95
N LEU A 78 11.65 31.11 -16.46
CA LEU A 78 11.18 29.92 -17.18
C LEU A 78 11.30 30.15 -18.69
N GLY A 79 11.55 29.10 -19.46
CA GLY A 79 11.64 29.17 -20.92
C GLY A 79 12.94 29.80 -21.44
N SER A 80 12.85 30.54 -22.55
CA SER A 80 13.98 31.21 -23.22
C SER A 80 13.45 32.26 -24.21
N VAL A 81 14.26 33.27 -24.53
CA VAL A 81 13.81 34.45 -25.31
C VAL A 81 13.15 34.07 -26.66
N LYS A 82 13.61 33.00 -27.33
CA LYS A 82 13.04 32.49 -28.59
C LYS A 82 11.75 31.64 -28.44
N ALA A 83 11.28 31.40 -27.22
CA ALA A 83 10.20 30.46 -26.89
C ALA A 83 9.24 30.99 -25.80
N GLY A 84 9.24 32.31 -25.59
CA GLY A 84 8.71 32.93 -24.37
C GLY A 84 9.66 32.76 -23.19
N ARG A 85 10.02 33.88 -22.55
CA ARG A 85 10.54 33.89 -21.18
C ARG A 85 9.37 34.25 -20.27
N VAL A 86 9.21 33.59 -19.14
CA VAL A 86 8.26 33.99 -18.09
C VAL A 86 9.01 34.08 -16.75
N CYS A 87 8.77 35.11 -15.95
CA CYS A 87 9.31 35.21 -14.60
C CYS A 87 8.39 34.51 -13.59
N VAL A 88 8.96 33.63 -12.77
CA VAL A 88 8.22 32.80 -11.79
C VAL A 88 8.94 32.75 -10.45
N SER A 89 8.16 32.78 -9.36
CA SER A 89 8.66 32.69 -7.97
C SER A 89 9.27 31.31 -7.67
N SER A 90 8.65 30.25 -8.20
CA SER A 90 9.08 28.87 -8.08
C SER A 90 8.94 28.13 -9.41
N CYS A 91 9.75 27.10 -9.62
CA CYS A 91 9.75 26.34 -10.86
C CYS A 91 8.62 25.28 -10.86
N PRO A 92 7.85 25.16 -11.96
CA PRO A 92 6.78 24.17 -12.05
C PRO A 92 7.34 22.74 -12.23
N SER A 93 6.49 21.73 -11.99
CA SER A 93 6.82 20.31 -12.18
C SER A 93 7.49 20.03 -13.54
N GLY A 94 8.50 19.17 -13.53
CA GLY A 94 9.41 18.90 -14.64
C GLY A 94 10.58 19.88 -14.73
N TYR A 95 10.72 20.85 -13.81
CA TYR A 95 11.83 21.79 -13.74
C TYR A 95 12.37 21.96 -12.30
N PHE A 96 13.65 22.30 -12.18
CA PHE A 96 14.32 22.69 -10.94
C PHE A 96 14.91 24.11 -11.07
N GLY A 97 14.98 24.84 -9.96
CA GLY A 97 15.62 26.15 -9.92
C GLY A 97 17.15 26.04 -9.89
N GLU A 98 17.84 26.57 -10.90
CA GLU A 98 19.30 26.67 -10.87
C GLU A 98 19.73 28.07 -10.42
N ASN A 99 20.10 28.18 -9.13
CA ASN A 99 20.42 29.45 -8.46
C ASN A 99 21.50 30.27 -9.20
N ALA A 100 22.53 29.60 -9.73
CA ALA A 100 23.63 30.25 -10.45
C ALA A 100 23.18 30.95 -11.76
N SER A 101 22.13 30.44 -12.41
CA SER A 101 21.56 31.02 -13.64
C SER A 101 20.29 31.85 -13.41
N ARG A 102 19.72 31.84 -12.19
CA ARG A 102 18.33 32.26 -11.89
C ARG A 102 17.33 31.79 -12.97
N ARG A 103 17.39 30.50 -13.29
CA ARG A 103 16.58 29.88 -14.35
C ARG A 103 16.04 28.52 -13.93
N CYS A 104 14.78 28.26 -14.26
CA CYS A 104 14.19 26.94 -14.21
C CYS A 104 14.78 26.06 -15.33
N ARG A 105 15.57 25.05 -14.96
CA ARG A 105 16.12 24.05 -15.90
C ARG A 105 15.29 22.78 -15.83
N ARG A 106 15.09 22.12 -16.98
CA ARG A 106 14.26 20.91 -17.07
C ARG A 106 14.93 19.73 -16.37
N CYS A 107 14.13 18.93 -15.67
CA CYS A 107 14.52 17.63 -15.15
C CYS A 107 14.88 16.64 -16.28
N GLN A 108 15.43 15.48 -15.89
CA GLN A 108 15.59 14.33 -16.79
C GLN A 108 14.24 13.87 -17.36
N LYS A 109 14.26 13.14 -18.49
CA LYS A 109 13.06 12.44 -18.99
C LYS A 109 12.55 11.46 -17.91
N ALA A 110 11.24 11.19 -17.89
CA ALA A 110 10.54 10.38 -16.87
C ALA A 110 10.50 10.97 -15.45
N CYS A 111 11.16 12.10 -15.18
CA CYS A 111 11.23 12.71 -13.87
C CYS A 111 10.24 13.88 -13.75
N GLU A 112 9.43 13.89 -12.69
CA GLU A 112 8.42 14.93 -12.42
C GLU A 112 8.92 15.99 -11.43
N THR A 113 9.66 15.60 -10.38
CA THR A 113 10.39 16.55 -9.52
C THR A 113 11.83 16.11 -9.39
N CYS A 114 12.76 17.08 -9.41
CA CYS A 114 14.19 16.83 -9.31
C CYS A 114 14.90 17.93 -8.52
N THR A 115 16.01 17.58 -7.88
CA THR A 115 16.94 18.53 -7.24
C THR A 115 18.00 19.05 -8.23
N GLY A 116 18.09 18.46 -9.42
CA GLY A 116 19.04 18.87 -10.45
C GLY A 116 18.94 18.08 -11.75
N ARG A 117 19.94 18.26 -12.63
CA ARG A 117 19.97 17.68 -13.99
C ARG A 117 20.57 16.27 -14.05
N GLY A 118 21.16 15.77 -12.97
CA GLY A 118 21.72 14.42 -12.88
C GLY A 118 20.65 13.34 -12.99
N ARG A 119 21.00 12.17 -13.54
CA ARG A 119 20.08 11.02 -13.67
C ARG A 119 19.66 10.46 -12.30
N ASN A 120 20.48 10.72 -11.28
CA ASN A 120 20.32 10.36 -9.87
C ASN A 120 19.85 11.52 -8.98
N GLN A 121 19.32 12.59 -9.58
CA GLN A 121 18.82 13.78 -8.87
C GLN A 121 17.30 13.90 -9.00
N CYS A 122 16.61 12.80 -9.30
CA CYS A 122 15.15 12.75 -9.36
C CYS A 122 14.56 12.43 -7.98
N THR A 123 13.46 13.08 -7.63
CA THR A 123 12.72 12.87 -6.38
C THR A 123 11.35 12.25 -6.60
N SER A 124 10.62 12.60 -7.67
CA SER A 124 9.38 11.91 -8.08
C SER A 124 9.38 11.55 -9.57
N CYS A 125 8.82 10.39 -9.89
CA CYS A 125 8.70 9.88 -11.26
C CYS A 125 7.33 10.21 -11.85
N GLN A 126 7.30 10.47 -13.16
CA GLN A 126 6.06 10.63 -13.91
C GLN A 126 5.26 9.31 -13.89
N ARG A 127 3.93 9.40 -13.97
CA ARG A 127 3.03 8.23 -14.06
C ARG A 127 3.49 7.30 -15.20
N GLY A 128 3.55 6.00 -14.90
CA GLY A 128 4.04 4.97 -15.83
C GLY A 128 5.56 4.68 -15.76
N PHE A 129 6.29 5.30 -14.84
CA PHE A 129 7.71 5.01 -14.58
C PHE A 129 7.94 4.61 -13.12
N TYR A 130 8.85 3.66 -12.90
CA TYR A 130 9.22 3.15 -11.59
C TYR A 130 10.42 3.90 -11.03
N HIS A 131 10.40 4.23 -9.74
CA HIS A 131 11.55 4.82 -9.06
C HIS A 131 12.52 3.75 -8.56
N HIS A 132 13.75 3.77 -9.08
CA HIS A 132 14.86 2.95 -8.60
C HIS A 132 15.62 3.70 -7.50
N GLN A 133 15.47 3.26 -6.26
CA GLN A 133 15.88 4.00 -5.06
C GLN A 133 17.40 4.12 -4.90
N GLU A 134 18.16 3.06 -5.21
CA GLU A 134 19.64 3.08 -5.07
C GLU A 134 20.31 4.10 -5.98
N THR A 135 19.70 4.38 -7.14
CA THR A 135 20.22 5.32 -8.13
C THR A 135 19.42 6.62 -8.20
N ASN A 136 18.39 6.81 -7.38
CA ASN A 136 17.41 7.92 -7.43
C ASN A 136 17.00 8.32 -8.85
N ALA A 137 16.58 7.33 -9.64
CA ALA A 137 16.32 7.45 -11.07
C ALA A 137 14.99 6.79 -11.47
N CYS A 138 14.33 7.35 -12.48
CA CYS A 138 13.11 6.78 -13.06
C CYS A 138 13.42 5.84 -14.22
N VAL A 139 12.80 4.66 -14.24
CA VAL A 139 12.99 3.62 -15.25
C VAL A 139 11.64 3.08 -15.75
N VAL A 140 11.60 2.60 -17.01
CA VAL A 140 10.40 1.97 -17.59
C VAL A 140 10.22 0.53 -17.08
N PHE A 141 11.33 -0.17 -16.88
CA PHE A 141 11.40 -1.52 -16.34
C PHE A 141 12.42 -1.53 -15.21
N CYS A 142 12.15 -2.29 -14.15
CA CYS A 142 13.11 -2.48 -13.07
C CYS A 142 14.31 -3.32 -13.53
N PRO A 143 15.53 -3.07 -13.00
CA PRO A 143 16.70 -3.88 -13.32
C PRO A 143 16.58 -5.29 -12.72
N ALA A 144 17.43 -6.22 -13.16
CA ALA A 144 17.48 -7.58 -12.62
C ALA A 144 17.72 -7.57 -11.10
N GLY A 145 17.02 -8.44 -10.37
CA GLY A 145 16.98 -8.41 -8.90
C GLY A 145 16.03 -7.35 -8.32
N PHE A 146 15.19 -6.71 -9.15
CA PHE A 146 14.12 -5.82 -8.70
C PHE A 146 12.82 -6.06 -9.49
N TYR A 147 11.67 -5.96 -8.80
CA TYR A 147 10.34 -6.07 -9.39
C TYR A 147 9.51 -4.79 -9.21
N ALA A 148 8.46 -4.66 -10.02
CA ALA A 148 7.50 -3.56 -9.97
C ALA A 148 6.58 -3.69 -8.73
N ASP A 149 6.50 -2.65 -7.91
CA ASP A 149 5.53 -2.60 -6.80
C ASP A 149 4.10 -2.34 -7.33
N GLU A 150 3.34 -3.40 -7.63
CA GLU A 150 1.94 -3.26 -8.07
C GLU A 150 0.95 -2.89 -6.96
N SER A 151 1.41 -2.46 -5.77
CA SER A 151 0.50 -2.01 -4.71
C SER A 151 -0.35 -0.81 -5.17
N LYS A 152 -1.65 -1.06 -5.36
CA LYS A 152 -2.67 -0.05 -5.70
C LYS A 152 -3.05 0.82 -4.50
N ASP A 153 -2.05 1.21 -3.71
CA ASP A 153 -2.17 2.21 -2.66
C ASP A 153 -2.50 3.56 -3.32
N VAL A 154 -3.79 3.94 -3.36
CA VAL A 154 -4.28 5.12 -4.09
C VAL A 154 -3.63 6.44 -3.61
N ASN A 155 -3.07 6.46 -2.40
CA ASN A 155 -2.31 7.57 -1.83
C ASN A 155 -0.79 7.53 -2.11
N ARG A 156 -0.25 6.49 -2.76
CA ARG A 156 1.18 6.41 -3.09
C ARG A 156 1.46 7.09 -4.44
N LEU A 157 1.91 8.34 -4.40
CA LEU A 157 2.23 9.13 -5.61
C LEU A 157 3.36 8.56 -6.48
N GLN A 158 4.14 7.59 -5.99
CA GLN A 158 5.35 7.10 -6.65
C GLN A 158 5.45 5.58 -6.58
N ILE A 159 5.30 4.92 -7.72
CA ILE A 159 5.52 3.47 -7.85
C ILE A 159 7.03 3.22 -7.90
N GLY A 160 7.51 2.20 -7.18
CA GLY A 160 8.93 1.93 -7.00
C GLY A 160 9.35 0.58 -7.57
N CYS A 161 10.66 0.45 -7.79
CA CYS A 161 11.30 -0.87 -7.89
C CYS A 161 11.58 -1.38 -6.48
N LEU A 162 11.07 -2.58 -6.17
CA LEU A 162 11.35 -3.32 -4.94
C LEU A 162 12.45 -4.34 -5.18
N PRO A 163 13.43 -4.50 -4.28
CA PRO A 163 14.45 -5.54 -4.42
C PRO A 163 13.82 -6.92 -4.27
N GLU A 164 14.27 -7.84 -5.12
CA GLU A 164 13.92 -9.25 -5.08
C GLU A 164 14.77 -9.94 -3.99
N CYS A 165 14.12 -10.28 -2.88
CA CYS A 165 14.81 -10.87 -1.73
C CYS A 165 15.15 -12.35 -2.00
N GLN A 166 16.34 -12.78 -1.58
CA GLN A 166 16.76 -14.17 -1.68
C GLN A 166 15.84 -15.11 -0.86
N PRO A 167 15.70 -16.39 -1.25
CA PRO A 167 14.97 -17.39 -0.47
C PRO A 167 15.42 -17.40 1.00
N GLY A 168 14.46 -17.32 1.92
CA GLY A 168 14.72 -17.15 3.36
C GLY A 168 14.75 -15.69 3.83
N MET A 169 14.41 -14.73 2.97
CA MET A 169 14.18 -13.32 3.31
C MET A 169 12.84 -12.81 2.78
N HIS A 170 12.27 -11.79 3.44
CA HIS A 170 11.13 -11.00 2.98
C HIS A 170 11.53 -9.53 2.82
N PHE A 171 10.80 -8.77 2.00
CA PHE A 171 10.95 -7.32 1.97
C PHE A 171 10.20 -6.67 3.14
N SER A 172 10.89 -5.84 3.92
CA SER A 172 10.30 -5.04 4.99
C SER A 172 9.91 -3.66 4.47
N LYS A 173 8.62 -3.33 4.47
CA LYS A 173 8.12 -2.02 4.00
C LYS A 173 8.60 -0.85 4.87
N GLU A 174 8.92 -1.11 6.13
CA GLU A 174 9.33 -0.13 7.13
C GLU A 174 10.81 0.25 6.97
N THR A 175 11.71 -0.73 6.93
CA THR A 175 13.16 -0.50 6.79
C THR A 175 13.62 -0.40 5.33
N ARG A 176 12.75 -0.73 4.38
CA ARG A 176 12.98 -0.89 2.93
C ARG A 176 14.13 -1.84 2.59
N LYS A 177 14.31 -2.90 3.36
CA LYS A 177 15.39 -3.90 3.19
C LYS A 177 14.83 -5.32 3.17
N CYS A 178 15.63 -6.24 2.64
CA CYS A 178 15.39 -7.66 2.80
C CYS A 178 15.80 -8.10 4.22
N GLU A 179 14.86 -8.64 4.97
CA GLU A 179 15.02 -9.12 6.35
C GLU A 179 14.77 -10.63 6.40
N ARG A 180 15.39 -11.33 7.35
CA ARG A 180 15.34 -12.80 7.39
C ARG A 180 13.98 -13.30 7.85
N CYS A 181 13.46 -14.35 7.21
CA CYS A 181 12.29 -15.08 7.68
C CYS A 181 12.49 -15.63 9.11
N HIS A 182 11.38 -15.81 9.84
CA HIS A 182 11.40 -16.55 11.10
C HIS A 182 11.99 -17.96 10.89
N ALA A 183 12.75 -18.47 11.87
CA ALA A 183 13.58 -19.68 11.74
C ALA A 183 12.82 -20.98 11.40
N SER A 184 11.48 -21.02 11.55
CA SER A 184 10.63 -22.12 11.11
C SER A 184 10.31 -22.12 9.59
N CYS A 185 10.77 -21.11 8.85
CA CYS A 185 10.42 -20.86 7.45
C CYS A 185 11.64 -20.93 6.53
N GLN A 186 11.51 -21.68 5.43
CA GLN A 186 12.44 -21.65 4.29
C GLN A 186 12.16 -20.45 3.38
N THR A 187 10.89 -20.05 3.24
CA THR A 187 10.47 -18.82 2.53
C THR A 187 9.24 -18.22 3.21
N CYS A 188 9.10 -16.90 3.17
CA CYS A 188 8.04 -16.15 3.84
C CYS A 188 7.65 -14.89 3.05
N VAL A 189 6.47 -14.35 3.33
CA VAL A 189 6.01 -13.03 2.81
C VAL A 189 6.22 -11.90 3.84
N GLY A 190 6.59 -12.22 5.07
CA GLY A 190 6.79 -11.28 6.17
C GLY A 190 7.47 -11.92 7.39
N PRO A 191 7.64 -11.18 8.50
CA PRO A 191 8.44 -11.61 9.65
C PRO A 191 7.74 -12.63 10.57
N GLY A 192 6.42 -12.75 10.46
CA GLY A 192 5.59 -13.62 11.31
C GLY A 192 5.74 -15.12 11.05
N LYS A 193 5.31 -15.97 12.01
CA LYS A 193 5.37 -17.44 11.87
C LYS A 193 4.26 -17.98 10.96
N GLU A 194 3.21 -17.19 10.86
CA GLU A 194 2.02 -17.29 10.01
C GLU A 194 2.21 -16.67 8.63
N ALA A 195 3.26 -15.86 8.43
CA ALA A 195 3.65 -15.30 7.13
C ALA A 195 4.50 -16.27 6.30
N CYS A 196 4.43 -17.58 6.59
CA CYS A 196 5.29 -18.61 6.05
C CYS A 196 4.74 -19.18 4.73
N ILE A 197 5.57 -19.28 3.70
CA ILE A 197 5.19 -19.86 2.39
C ILE A 197 5.68 -21.32 2.29
N GLN A 198 6.87 -21.59 2.81
CA GLN A 198 7.43 -22.95 2.91
C GLN A 198 8.08 -23.12 4.27
N CYS A 199 7.77 -24.24 4.95
CA CYS A 199 8.41 -24.58 6.21
C CYS A 199 9.90 -24.90 6.02
N ALA A 200 10.72 -24.59 7.03
CA ALA A 200 12.10 -25.03 7.09
C ALA A 200 12.19 -26.57 7.18
N LYS A 201 13.36 -27.13 6.87
CA LYS A 201 13.63 -28.57 7.04
C LYS A 201 13.26 -29.01 8.47
N ASP A 202 12.64 -30.18 8.56
CA ASP A 202 12.19 -30.81 9.80
C ASP A 202 11.05 -30.06 10.56
N PHE A 203 10.52 -28.95 10.02
CA PHE A 203 9.24 -28.36 10.41
C PHE A 203 8.08 -28.88 9.55
N HIS A 204 6.85 -28.75 10.04
CA HIS A 204 5.63 -29.24 9.42
C HIS A 204 4.56 -28.12 9.39
N LEU A 205 3.74 -28.07 8.34
CA LEU A 205 2.67 -27.08 8.23
C LEU A 205 1.45 -27.51 9.04
N HIS A 206 1.05 -26.70 10.02
CA HIS A 206 -0.12 -26.88 10.88
C HIS A 206 -0.83 -25.54 11.06
N GLU A 207 -2.08 -25.43 10.61
CA GLU A 207 -2.90 -24.20 10.72
C GLU A 207 -2.13 -22.92 10.33
N TRP A 208 -1.64 -22.88 9.09
CA TRP A 208 -0.86 -21.77 8.50
C TRP A 208 0.46 -21.43 9.21
N ARG A 209 0.92 -22.25 10.16
CA ARG A 209 2.16 -22.05 10.92
C ARG A 209 3.07 -23.25 10.75
N CYS A 210 4.38 -23.01 10.72
CA CYS A 210 5.37 -24.09 10.65
C CYS A 210 5.83 -24.47 12.07
N VAL A 211 5.54 -25.72 12.47
CA VAL A 211 5.75 -26.27 13.81
C VAL A 211 6.75 -27.43 13.78
N PRO A 212 7.55 -27.67 14.84
CA PRO A 212 8.54 -28.75 14.87
C PRO A 212 7.93 -30.14 15.13
N ALA A 213 6.64 -30.21 15.49
CA ALA A 213 5.87 -31.43 15.65
C ALA A 213 4.38 -31.11 15.44
N CYS A 214 3.61 -32.08 14.94
CA CYS A 214 2.15 -31.94 14.84
C CYS A 214 1.48 -32.01 16.22
N SER A 215 0.28 -31.41 16.35
CA SER A 215 -0.49 -31.52 17.59
C SER A 215 -1.09 -32.92 17.78
N GLN A 216 -1.56 -33.23 19.00
CA GLN A 216 -2.17 -34.53 19.30
C GLN A 216 -3.40 -34.79 18.40
N GLY A 217 -3.52 -36.01 17.88
CA GLY A 217 -4.53 -36.37 16.87
C GLY A 217 -4.16 -36.01 15.42
N PHE A 218 -2.92 -35.61 15.14
CA PHE A 218 -2.40 -35.36 13.79
C PHE A 218 -1.08 -36.09 13.54
N TYR A 219 -0.79 -36.44 12.29
CA TYR A 219 0.46 -37.06 11.82
C TYR A 219 1.11 -36.23 10.70
N PRO A 220 2.44 -36.26 10.56
CA PRO A 220 3.15 -35.49 9.53
C PRO A 220 3.19 -36.26 8.20
N GLU A 221 2.33 -35.85 7.27
CA GLU A 221 2.13 -36.44 5.96
C GLU A 221 2.97 -35.76 4.86
N ALA A 222 3.46 -36.54 3.89
CA ALA A 222 4.23 -36.04 2.76
C ALA A 222 3.32 -35.85 1.54
N VAL A 223 2.90 -34.60 1.28
CA VAL A 223 2.02 -34.27 0.15
C VAL A 223 2.83 -34.15 -1.14
N PRO A 224 2.48 -34.86 -2.23
CA PRO A 224 3.16 -34.74 -3.51
C PRO A 224 3.22 -33.29 -4.02
N GLY A 225 4.42 -32.82 -4.35
CA GLY A 225 4.66 -31.45 -4.81
C GLY A 225 5.01 -30.42 -3.72
N LEU A 226 4.91 -30.76 -2.44
CA LEU A 226 5.42 -29.91 -1.35
C LEU A 226 6.80 -30.38 -0.84
N PRO A 227 7.75 -29.47 -0.58
CA PRO A 227 9.07 -29.82 -0.04
C PRO A 227 9.08 -30.05 1.49
N TYR A 228 7.94 -29.89 2.16
CA TYR A 228 7.74 -30.06 3.60
C TYR A 228 6.50 -30.91 3.89
N LYS A 229 6.42 -31.46 5.10
CA LYS A 229 5.27 -32.26 5.55
C LYS A 229 4.12 -31.38 6.03
N VAL A 230 2.88 -31.85 5.86
CA VAL A 230 1.66 -31.21 6.38
C VAL A 230 1.11 -32.05 7.52
N CYS A 231 0.56 -31.42 8.56
CA CYS A 231 -0.07 -32.13 9.66
C CYS A 231 -1.51 -32.53 9.29
N THR A 232 -1.69 -33.78 8.86
CA THR A 232 -3.00 -34.37 8.55
C THR A 232 -3.63 -34.99 9.80
N ARG A 233 -4.97 -34.92 9.94
CA ARG A 233 -5.65 -35.47 11.13
C ARG A 233 -5.73 -37.00 11.06
N CYS A 234 -5.51 -37.66 12.20
CA CYS A 234 -5.89 -39.05 12.44
C CYS A 234 -7.42 -39.22 12.42
N ASP A 235 -7.91 -40.47 12.50
CA ASP A 235 -9.34 -40.71 12.74
C ASP A 235 -9.82 -40.18 14.10
N ASP A 236 -11.10 -39.84 14.18
CA ASP A 236 -11.66 -39.18 15.38
C ASP A 236 -11.75 -40.10 16.61
N SER A 237 -11.56 -41.41 16.48
CA SER A 237 -11.34 -42.35 17.62
C SER A 237 -9.87 -42.47 18.06
N CYS A 238 -8.94 -41.90 17.31
CA CYS A 238 -7.50 -41.99 17.51
C CYS A 238 -6.93 -40.73 18.21
N SER A 239 -5.98 -40.90 19.14
CA SER A 239 -5.26 -39.79 19.78
C SER A 239 -3.81 -39.63 19.30
N ALA A 240 -3.20 -40.66 18.69
CA ALA A 240 -1.98 -40.55 17.90
C ALA A 240 -1.90 -41.68 16.86
N CYS A 241 -1.58 -41.34 15.61
CA CYS A 241 -1.40 -42.26 14.48
C CYS A 241 -0.06 -42.01 13.77
N GLU A 242 0.40 -42.98 12.99
CA GLU A 242 1.70 -42.94 12.32
C GLU A 242 1.63 -43.41 10.86
N GLY A 243 2.14 -42.62 9.92
CA GLY A 243 2.24 -42.96 8.50
C GLY A 243 0.93 -42.92 7.70
N SER A 244 -0.21 -43.29 8.31
CA SER A 244 -1.56 -43.13 7.75
C SER A 244 -2.56 -42.77 8.85
N ARG A 245 -3.66 -42.11 8.45
CA ARG A 245 -4.84 -41.84 9.26
C ARG A 245 -5.37 -43.09 9.99
N ASP A 246 -5.48 -44.21 9.28
CA ASP A 246 -6.03 -45.50 9.77
C ASP A 246 -5.05 -46.28 10.67
N ASN A 247 -3.77 -45.91 10.69
CA ASN A 247 -2.73 -46.60 11.45
C ASN A 247 -2.52 -45.91 12.81
N CYS A 248 -3.52 -46.02 13.68
CA CYS A 248 -3.44 -45.49 15.03
C CYS A 248 -2.45 -46.29 15.90
N VAL A 249 -1.68 -45.57 16.71
CA VAL A 249 -0.79 -46.16 17.74
C VAL A 249 -1.30 -45.92 19.17
N LYS A 250 -2.23 -44.96 19.35
CA LYS A 250 -2.87 -44.68 20.65
C LYS A 250 -4.31 -44.18 20.46
N CYS A 251 -5.29 -44.88 20.99
CA CYS A 251 -6.70 -44.48 20.92
C CYS A 251 -7.05 -43.30 21.85
N LYS A 252 -8.26 -42.75 21.70
CA LYS A 252 -8.93 -41.95 22.74
C LYS A 252 -9.59 -42.87 23.78
N GLU A 253 -9.96 -42.32 24.93
CA GLU A 253 -10.64 -43.06 26.00
C GLU A 253 -11.96 -43.67 25.51
N GLY A 254 -12.30 -44.87 25.98
CA GLY A 254 -13.47 -45.65 25.53
C GLY A 254 -13.25 -46.49 24.25
N PHE A 255 -12.10 -46.35 23.58
CA PHE A 255 -11.74 -47.14 22.40
C PHE A 255 -10.52 -48.04 22.67
N ASN A 256 -10.56 -49.25 22.12
CA ASN A 256 -9.48 -50.24 22.17
C ASN A 256 -8.77 -50.33 20.82
N LEU A 257 -7.44 -50.43 20.86
CA LEU A 257 -6.61 -50.52 19.66
C LEU A 257 -6.61 -51.95 19.11
N ARG A 258 -6.92 -52.12 17.83
CA ARG A 258 -6.95 -53.43 17.17
C ARG A 258 -6.56 -53.29 15.69
N ILE A 259 -5.35 -53.75 15.36
CA ILE A 259 -4.78 -53.74 14.00
C ILE A 259 -4.84 -52.33 13.37
N GLY A 260 -4.19 -51.37 14.03
CA GLY A 260 -4.19 -49.95 13.63
C GLY A 260 -5.49 -49.19 13.93
N SER A 261 -6.65 -49.84 13.87
CA SER A 261 -7.95 -49.19 14.10
C SER A 261 -8.33 -49.08 15.58
N CYS A 262 -8.97 -47.98 15.97
CA CYS A 262 -9.52 -47.78 17.31
C CYS A 262 -11.04 -48.02 17.32
N ILE A 263 -11.44 -49.14 17.95
CA ILE A 263 -12.83 -49.62 17.98
C ILE A 263 -13.41 -49.52 19.41
N THR A 264 -14.71 -49.27 19.53
CA THR A 264 -15.39 -49.41 20.83
C THR A 264 -15.62 -50.88 21.16
N ASN A 265 -15.93 -51.20 22.42
CA ASN A 265 -16.36 -52.55 22.80
C ASN A 265 -17.80 -52.90 22.35
N VAL A 266 -18.43 -52.09 21.49
CA VAL A 266 -19.78 -52.35 20.95
C VAL A 266 -19.65 -53.08 19.62
N THR A 267 -19.51 -54.41 19.69
CA THR A 267 -19.59 -55.27 18.50
C THR A 267 -20.99 -55.22 17.89
N CYS A 268 -21.09 -54.67 16.67
CA CYS A 268 -22.24 -54.69 15.75
C CYS A 268 -23.66 -54.77 16.35
N MET A 269 -24.43 -53.69 16.25
CA MET A 269 -25.89 -53.81 16.30
C MET A 269 -26.43 -54.54 15.07
N ASP A 270 -27.12 -55.66 15.34
CA ASP A 270 -28.32 -56.15 14.64
C ASP A 270 -28.51 -55.79 13.15
N ALA A 271 -28.09 -56.66 12.24
CA ALA A 271 -28.63 -56.64 10.87
C ALA A 271 -30.13 -56.98 10.83
N PHE A 272 -30.57 -57.94 11.66
CA PHE A 272 -31.98 -58.28 11.89
C PHE A 272 -32.22 -58.69 13.35
N LYS A 273 -32.57 -57.70 14.19
CA LYS A 273 -32.87 -57.88 15.62
C LYS A 273 -33.94 -58.93 15.91
N THR A 274 -34.88 -59.10 14.97
CA THR A 274 -35.95 -60.10 14.99
C THR A 274 -35.45 -61.54 14.82
N LEU A 275 -34.39 -61.77 14.04
CA LEU A 275 -33.95 -63.13 13.69
C LEU A 275 -33.37 -63.87 14.91
N CYS A 276 -32.61 -63.17 15.76
CA CYS A 276 -31.97 -63.76 16.94
C CYS A 276 -33.00 -64.25 17.96
N GLU A 277 -34.06 -63.48 18.21
CA GLU A 277 -35.14 -63.88 19.13
C GLU A 277 -36.01 -65.01 18.56
N ILE A 278 -36.20 -65.08 17.24
CA ILE A 278 -36.86 -66.23 16.59
C ILE A 278 -36.02 -67.51 16.74
N VAL A 279 -34.70 -67.43 16.56
CA VAL A 279 -33.78 -68.58 16.71
C VAL A 279 -33.75 -69.08 18.16
N LYS A 280 -33.67 -68.18 19.16
CA LYS A 280 -33.74 -68.52 20.59
C LYS A 280 -35.08 -69.15 20.96
N SER A 281 -36.20 -68.48 20.65
CA SER A 281 -37.55 -68.93 21.04
C SER A 281 -37.98 -70.25 20.40
N LYS A 282 -37.34 -70.66 19.31
CA LYS A 282 -37.56 -71.96 18.63
C LYS A 282 -36.47 -73.01 18.90
N LYS A 283 -35.51 -72.75 19.79
CA LYS A 283 -34.36 -73.63 20.11
C LYS A 283 -33.54 -74.08 18.87
N LEU A 284 -33.48 -73.25 17.83
CA LEU A 284 -32.84 -73.64 16.55
C LEU A 284 -31.30 -73.65 16.59
N CYS A 285 -30.69 -73.29 17.72
CA CYS A 285 -29.25 -73.28 17.95
C CYS A 285 -28.56 -74.65 17.77
N GLU A 286 -29.31 -75.75 17.84
CA GLU A 286 -28.78 -77.12 17.67
C GLU A 286 -28.76 -77.57 16.19
N MET A 287 -29.41 -76.84 15.29
CA MET A 287 -29.41 -77.14 13.85
C MET A 287 -28.12 -76.64 13.18
N LYS A 288 -27.36 -77.57 12.60
CA LYS A 288 -26.02 -77.35 12.00
C LYS A 288 -25.92 -76.16 11.03
N LEU A 289 -27.01 -75.84 10.32
CA LEU A 289 -27.09 -74.71 9.37
C LEU A 289 -27.13 -73.34 10.07
N PHE A 290 -27.78 -73.25 11.24
CA PHE A 290 -27.88 -72.01 12.02
C PHE A 290 -26.70 -71.81 12.97
N VAL A 291 -26.00 -72.88 13.37
CA VAL A 291 -24.76 -72.84 14.16
C VAL A 291 -23.72 -71.92 13.52
N GLN A 292 -23.46 -72.03 12.21
CA GLN A 292 -22.48 -71.16 11.55
C GLN A 292 -22.86 -69.67 11.57
N LEU A 293 -24.15 -69.35 11.50
CA LEU A 293 -24.62 -67.95 11.50
C LEU A 293 -24.68 -67.36 12.91
N CYS A 294 -24.92 -68.19 13.94
CA CYS A 294 -25.08 -67.74 15.32
C CYS A 294 -23.77 -67.77 16.15
N CYS A 295 -22.81 -68.65 15.83
CA CYS A 295 -21.55 -68.77 16.59
C CYS A 295 -20.49 -67.72 16.22
N GLN A 296 -20.74 -66.85 15.24
CA GLN A 296 -19.76 -65.86 14.78
C GLN A 296 -19.77 -64.54 15.61
N THR A 297 -20.77 -64.34 16.48
CA THR A 297 -20.98 -63.07 17.22
C THR A 297 -20.84 -63.15 18.74
N CYS A 298 -20.68 -64.34 19.33
CA CYS A 298 -20.50 -64.49 20.78
C CYS A 298 -19.37 -65.47 21.15
N ARG A 299 -18.30 -64.95 21.76
CA ARG A 299 -17.34 -65.74 22.53
C ARG A 299 -17.08 -65.06 23.87
N MET A 300 -17.58 -65.64 24.96
CA MET A 300 -17.40 -65.14 26.31
C MET A 300 -16.02 -65.50 26.87
N ALA A 301 -15.38 -64.54 27.53
CA ALA A 301 -14.47 -64.65 28.68
C ALA A 301 -14.12 -63.22 29.13
N GLY A 302 -14.09 -62.89 30.41
CA GLY A 302 -14.44 -63.69 31.59
C GLY A 302 -14.31 -62.83 32.84
#